data_AF-A0A351Y6Q5-F1
#
_entry.id   AF-A0A351Y6Q5-F1
#
_cell.length_a   1.000
_cell.length_b   1.000
_cell.length_c   1.000
_cell.angle_alpha   90.00
_cell.angle_beta   90.00
_cell.angle_gamma   90.00
#
_symmetry.space_group_name_H-M   'P 1'
#
loop_
_entity.id
_entity.type
_entity.pdbx_description
1 polymer ?
#
loop_
_entity_poly.entity_id
_entity_poly.type
_entity_poly.pdbx_seq_one_letter_code
_entity_poly.pdbx_strand_id
1 'polypeptide(L)' 'MPNIGKSTLFNALTKSYAAPAENFPFCTINPNVGIVDVKDARVDVLGEMGHSKKKIYSHIEFVDIAGLVK' A
#
# COMPACT_ATOMS: atom_id res chain seq x y z
N MET A 1 15.35 -3.68 17.68
CA MET A 1 16.55 -2.82 17.81
C MET A 1 16.21 -1.43 17.30
N PRO A 2 16.60 -0.34 18.00
CA PRO A 2 16.48 1.02 17.48
C PRO A 2 17.49 1.25 16.33
N ASN A 3 17.12 2.10 15.36
CA ASN A 3 17.97 2.58 14.25
C ASN A 3 18.42 1.58 13.17
N ILE A 4 17.73 0.46 12.99
CA ILE A 4 17.99 -0.54 11.91
C ILE A 4 17.44 -0.15 10.53
N GLY A 5 17.03 1.11 10.34
CA GLY A 5 16.47 1.56 9.05
C GLY A 5 15.00 1.21 8.82
N LYS A 6 14.26 0.79 9.85
CA LYS A 6 12.80 0.52 9.77
C LYS A 6 12.03 1.71 9.17
N SER A 7 12.33 2.93 9.64
CA SER A 7 11.69 4.15 9.14
C SER A 7 12.11 4.48 7.71
N THR A 8 13.34 4.14 7.31
CA THR A 8 13.83 4.28 5.93
C THR A 8 13.09 3.35 4.98
N LEU A 9 12.92 2.08 5.37
CA LEU A 9 12.16 1.09 4.59
C LEU A 9 10.68 1.47 4.50
N PHE A 10 10.07 1.86 5.62
CA PHE A 10 8.69 2.32 5.65
C PHE A 10 8.49 3.52 4.73
N ASN A 11 9.37 4.53 4.81
CA ASN A 11 9.31 5.71 3.94
C ASN A 11 9.56 5.38 2.47
N ALA A 12 10.40 4.40 2.14
CA ALA A 12 10.61 3.98 0.76
C ALA A 12 9.35 3.29 0.18
N LEU A 13 8.72 2.45 0.98
CA LEU A 13 7.48 1.75 0.63
C LEU A 13 6.30 2.72 0.51
N THR A 14 6.18 3.69 1.42
CA THR A 14 5.06 4.66 1.43
C THR A 14 5.25 5.85 0.50
N LYS A 15 6.48 6.33 0.24
CA LYS A 15 6.72 7.39 -0.78
C LYS A 15 6.41 6.93 -2.20
N SER A 16 6.64 5.66 -2.50
CA SER A 16 6.26 5.04 -3.78
C SER A 16 4.74 4.88 -3.92
N TYR A 17 4.02 5.02 -2.80
CA TYR A 17 2.59 4.73 -2.63
C TYR A 17 1.86 5.88 -1.92
N ALA A 18 2.11 7.12 -2.34
CA ALA A 18 1.11 8.18 -2.20
C ALA A 18 -0.10 7.86 -3.12
N ALA A 19 -0.69 6.67 -2.95
CA ALA A 19 -1.91 6.27 -3.60
C ALA A 19 -3.02 7.15 -3.03
N PRO A 20 -3.78 7.87 -3.88
CA PRO A 20 -4.85 8.72 -3.40
C PRO A 20 -5.85 7.86 -2.62
N ALA A 21 -6.09 8.25 -1.37
CA ALA A 21 -7.03 7.61 -0.45
C ALA A 21 -8.47 7.52 -1.01
N GLU A 22 -8.72 8.18 -2.15
CA GLU A 22 -9.96 8.11 -2.94
C GLU A 22 -10.36 6.68 -3.34
N ASN A 23 -9.41 5.75 -3.49
CA ASN A 23 -9.73 4.36 -3.84
C ASN A 23 -10.24 3.51 -2.66
N PHE A 24 -10.21 4.02 -1.42
CA PHE A 24 -10.56 3.27 -0.21
C PHE A 24 -11.61 4.02 0.64
N PRO A 25 -12.91 3.90 0.30
CA PRO A 25 -13.99 4.70 0.90
C PRO A 25 -14.26 4.40 2.40
N PHE A 26 -13.53 3.48 3.02
CA PHE A 26 -13.69 3.09 4.43
C PHE A 26 -12.39 3.14 5.25
N CYS A 27 -11.26 3.62 4.69
CA CYS A 27 -10.00 3.68 5.42
C CYS A 27 -9.85 4.99 6.20
N THR A 28 -9.71 4.89 7.52
CA THR A 28 -9.19 5.98 8.36
C THR A 28 -7.71 6.16 8.03
N ILE A 29 -7.31 7.32 7.49
CA ILE A 29 -5.90 7.61 7.17
C ILE A 29 -5.12 7.78 8.48
N ASN A 30 -4.57 6.68 9.00
CA ASN A 30 -3.66 6.71 10.12
C ASN A 30 -2.23 6.95 9.58
N PRO A 31 -1.50 7.97 10.06
CA PRO A 31 -0.15 8.28 9.57
C PRO A 31 0.86 7.12 9.77
N ASN A 32 0.56 6.17 10.65
CA ASN A 32 1.37 4.99 10.89
C ASN A 32 0.99 3.80 9.99
N VAL A 33 0.01 3.94 9.10
CA VAL A 33 -0.44 2.88 8.19
C VAL A 33 -0.06 3.23 6.76
N GLY A 34 0.69 2.35 6.11
CA GLY A 34 1.04 2.43 4.70
C GLY A 34 0.38 1.31 3.91
N ILE A 35 -0.28 1.63 2.80
CA ILE A 35 -0.87 0.63 1.89
C ILE A 35 0.01 0.53 0.64
N VAL A 36 0.35 -0.68 0.21
CA VAL A 36 1.16 -0.93 -0.98
C VAL A 36 0.45 -1.96 -1.86
N ASP A 37 0.15 -1.65 -3.12
CA ASP A 37 -0.38 -2.68 -4.02
C ASP A 37 0.70 -3.66 -4.46
N VAL A 38 0.29 -4.91 -4.54
CA VAL A 38 1.07 -6.01 -5.07
C VAL A 38 0.76 -6.13 -6.56
N LYS A 39 1.67 -5.61 -7.40
CA LYS A 39 1.56 -5.76 -8.85
C LYS A 39 1.65 -7.22 -9.23
N ASP A 40 0.64 -7.68 -9.98
CA ASP A 40 0.51 -9.06 -10.41
C ASP A 40 0.16 -9.10 -11.90
N ALA A 41 1.10 -9.61 -12.69
CA ALA A 41 0.95 -9.71 -14.15
C ALA A 41 -0.26 -10.56 -14.57
N ARG A 42 -0.74 -11.46 -13.71
CA ARG A 42 -1.95 -12.25 -14.00
C ARG A 42 -3.19 -11.38 -14.01
N VAL A 43 -3.28 -10.39 -13.11
CA VAL A 43 -4.38 -9.43 -13.09
C VAL A 43 -4.36 -8.57 -14.35
N ASP A 44 -3.17 -8.25 -14.87
CA ASP A 44 -3.02 -7.54 -16.13
C ASP A 44 -3.58 -8.31 -17.32
N VAL A 45 -3.18 -9.57 -17.45
CA VAL A 45 -3.66 -10.48 -18.51
C VAL A 45 -5.17 -10.66 -18.41
N LEU A 46 -5.72 -10.90 -17.22
CA LEU A 46 -7.16 -11.04 -17.02
C LEU A 46 -7.93 -9.75 -17.33
N GLY A 47 -7.37 -8.58 -16.97
CA GLY A 47 -7.96 -7.29 -17.26
C GLY A 47 -8.02 -7.00 -18.77
N GLU A 48 -6.99 -7.41 -19.51
CA GLU A 48 -6.94 -7.30 -20.97
C GLU A 48 -7.90 -8.28 -21.66
N MET A 49 -7.92 -9.55 -21.24
CA MET A 49 -8.84 -10.56 -21.76
C MET A 49 -10.31 -10.19 -21.52
N GLY A 50 -10.62 -9.58 -20.37
CA GLY A 50 -11.97 -9.18 -19.99
C GLY A 50 -12.37 -7.77 -20.45
N HIS A 51 -11.48 -7.04 -21.14
CA HIS A 51 -11.68 -5.61 -21.48
C HIS A 51 -12.14 -4.75 -20.30
N SER A 52 -11.59 -5.01 -19.12
CA SER A 52 -12.03 -4.36 -17.90
C SER A 52 -11.61 -2.89 -17.88
N LYS A 53 -12.55 -1.98 -17.57
CA LYS A 53 -12.29 -0.53 -17.51
C LYS A 53 -11.31 -0.12 -16.40
N LYS A 54 -11.14 -0.97 -15.38
CA LYS A 54 -10.26 -0.73 -14.24
C LYS A 54 -9.59 -2.04 -13.83
N LYS A 55 -8.29 -1.98 -13.56
CA LYS A 55 -7.52 -3.05 -12.92
C LYS A 55 -7.38 -2.71 -11.43
N ILE A 56 -7.76 -3.65 -10.56
CA ILE A 56 -7.64 -3.51 -9.11
C ILE A 56 -6.70 -4.61 -8.63
N TYR A 57 -5.57 -4.22 -8.05
CA TYR A 57 -4.60 -5.16 -7.50
C TYR A 57 -4.88 -5.43 -6.03
N SER A 58 -4.39 -6.57 -5.55
CA SER A 58 -4.33 -6.83 -4.11
C SER A 58 -3.34 -5.86 -3.45
N HIS A 59 -3.52 -5.56 -2.17
CA HIS A 59 -2.67 -4.65 -1.42
C HIS A 59 -2.26 -5.27 -0.09
N ILE A 60 -1.11 -4.83 0.41
CA ILE A 60 -0.58 -5.16 1.72
C ILE A 60 -0.61 -3.90 2.57
N GLU A 61 -1.09 -4.04 3.79
CA GLU A 61 -1.10 -2.98 4.80
C GLU A 61 0.12 -3.15 5.72
N PHE A 62 0.92 -2.10 5.83
CA PHE A 62 2.04 -1.99 6.75
C PHE A 62 1.67 -1.07 7.90
N VAL A 63 1.72 -1.59 9.11
CA VAL A 63 1.44 -0.82 10.33
C VAL A 63 2.76 -0.56 11.06
N ASP A 64 3.10 0.72 11.23
CA ASP A 64 4.22 1.12 12.09
C ASP A 64 3.81 1.09 13.56
N ILE A 65 4.12 -0.03 14.22
CA ILE A 65 3.87 -0.24 15.64
C ILE A 65 4.70 0.71 16.51
N ALA A 66 5.87 1.17 16.08
CA ALA A 66 6.72 2.04 16.89
C ALA A 66 6.11 3.44 17.11
N GLY A 67 5.24 3.91 16.20
CA GLY A 67 4.46 5.13 16.37
C GLY A 67 3.17 4.96 17.17
N LEU A 68 2.80 3.71 17.50
CA LEU A 68 1.60 3.35 18.28
C LEU A 68 1.92 3.11 19.76
N VAL A 69 3.17 2.80 20.10
CA VAL A 69 3.61 2.64 21.50
C VAL A 69 3.98 4.01 22.06
N LYS A 70 3.16 4.49 22.99
CA LYS A 70 3.46 5.64 23.87
C LYS A 70 4.10 5.16 25.16
#